data_AF-A0A8S3ZC59-F1
#
_entry.id   AF-A0A8S3ZC59-F1
#
_cell.length_a   1.000
_cell.length_b   1.000
_cell.length_c   1.000
_cell.angle_alpha   90.00
_cell.angle_beta   90.00
_cell.angle_gamma   90.00
#
_symmetry.space_group_name_H-M   'P 1'
#
loop_
_entity.id
_entity.type
_entity.pdbx_description
1 polymer ?
#
loop_
_entity_poly.entity_id
_entity_poly.type
_entity_poly.pdbx_seq_one_letter_code
_entity_poly.pdbx_strand_id
1 'polypeptide(L)'
;FRKNWAVERHGKWREPTFSSAVYPKFACGSGYIVSNKIHSWLVENKNLLQKFQGEDVSTGIWLSGLGIIHIQDDRWRCDLSCQHNAFSVPELNAGMVWWHWNNSKHCSSPCQPC
;
A
#
# COMPACT_ATOMS: atom_id res chain seq x y z
N PHE A 1 6.29 2.04 -3.75
CA PHE A 1 6.21 0.72 -4.39
C PHE A 1 7.45 -0.09 -4.06
N ARG A 2 7.27 -1.33 -3.61
CA ARG A 2 8.35 -2.30 -3.51
C ARG A 2 8.67 -2.83 -4.92
N LYS A 3 9.95 -3.03 -5.19
CA LYS A 3 10.49 -3.56 -6.46
C LYS A 3 11.54 -4.61 -6.10
N ASN A 4 11.69 -5.62 -6.95
CA ASN A 4 12.66 -6.70 -6.76
C ASN A 4 12.56 -7.37 -5.36
N TRP A 5 11.33 -7.50 -4.84
CA TRP A 5 11.10 -8.06 -3.51
C TRP A 5 11.11 -9.58 -3.59
N ALA A 6 11.96 -10.22 -2.80
CA ALA A 6 12.05 -11.68 -2.76
C ALA A 6 10.77 -12.29 -2.20
N VAL A 7 10.37 -13.41 -2.80
CA VAL A 7 9.18 -14.16 -2.38
C VAL A 7 9.56 -14.99 -1.16
N GLU A 8 8.94 -14.68 -0.03
CA GLU A 8 9.22 -15.37 1.21
C GLU A 8 8.65 -16.78 1.18
N ARG A 9 9.49 -17.78 1.45
CA ARG A 9 9.10 -19.20 1.44
C ARG A 9 8.82 -19.76 2.83
N HIS A 10 9.06 -18.97 3.87
CA HIS A 10 8.89 -19.34 5.27
C HIS A 10 8.35 -18.19 6.13
N GLY A 11 7.88 -18.49 7.34
CA GLY A 11 7.43 -17.50 8.31
C GLY A 11 6.05 -16.90 8.03
N LYS A 12 5.73 -15.82 8.77
CA LYS A 12 4.44 -15.09 8.69
C LYS A 12 4.06 -14.69 7.27
N TRP A 13 5.07 -14.32 6.48
CA TRP A 13 4.91 -13.78 5.13
C TRP A 13 5.12 -14.82 4.03
N ARG A 14 5.02 -16.11 4.35
CA ARG A 14 5.19 -17.19 3.37
C ARG A 14 4.16 -17.12 2.24
N GLU A 15 4.64 -17.19 1.00
CA GLU A 15 3.85 -17.37 -0.22
C GLU A 15 4.09 -18.77 -0.84
N PRO A 16 3.10 -19.67 -0.74
CA PRO A 16 3.25 -21.05 -1.18
C PRO A 16 3.00 -21.28 -2.67
N THR A 17 2.27 -20.40 -3.35
CA THR A 17 1.73 -20.65 -4.70
C THR A 17 2.37 -19.81 -5.79
N PHE A 18 2.91 -18.65 -5.48
CA PHE A 18 3.56 -17.81 -6.49
C PHE A 18 4.87 -18.45 -6.98
N SER A 19 4.95 -18.69 -8.29
CA SER A 19 6.01 -19.50 -8.90
C SER A 19 7.35 -18.79 -9.03
N SER A 20 7.34 -17.46 -9.25
CA SER A 20 8.58 -16.68 -9.36
C SER A 20 9.28 -16.53 -7.99
N ALA A 21 10.59 -16.34 -8.01
CA ALA A 21 11.37 -16.02 -6.81
C ALA A 21 11.24 -14.55 -6.37
N VAL A 22 10.70 -13.69 -7.24
CA VAL A 22 10.60 -12.24 -7.04
C VAL A 22 9.22 -11.75 -7.45
N TYR A 23 8.58 -10.96 -6.59
CA TYR A 23 7.28 -10.35 -6.89
C TYR A 23 7.41 -9.24 -7.95
N PRO A 24 6.37 -9.03 -8.79
CA PRO A 24 6.24 -7.82 -9.58
C PRO A 24 6.14 -6.60 -8.67
N LYS A 25 6.14 -5.39 -9.24
CA LYS A 25 5.99 -4.15 -8.46
C LYS A 25 4.64 -4.15 -7.71
N PHE A 26 4.66 -3.85 -6.41
CA PHE A 26 3.45 -3.73 -5.57
C PHE A 26 3.53 -2.59 -4.55
N ALA A 27 2.38 -2.13 -4.06
CA ALA A 27 2.30 -1.08 -3.03
C ALA A 27 2.92 -1.58 -1.72
N CYS A 28 3.44 -0.72 -0.84
CA CYS A 28 4.24 -1.20 0.30
C CYS A 28 3.44 -1.50 1.59
N GLY A 29 2.11 -1.32 1.59
CA GLY A 29 1.20 -1.76 2.65
C GLY A 29 0.52 -0.67 3.51
N SER A 30 0.87 0.62 3.36
CA SER A 30 0.27 1.73 4.15
C SER A 30 -0.91 2.45 3.50
N GLY A 31 -1.30 1.98 2.31
CA GLY A 31 -2.31 2.62 1.48
C GLY A 31 -1.78 2.96 0.09
N TYR A 32 -2.70 3.06 -0.85
CA TYR A 32 -2.46 3.49 -2.23
C TYR A 32 -3.81 3.88 -2.86
N ILE A 33 -3.76 4.62 -3.97
CA ILE A 33 -4.95 5.04 -4.71
C ILE A 33 -4.93 4.38 -6.09
N VAL A 34 -6.10 3.95 -6.55
CA VAL A 34 -6.31 3.45 -7.91
C VAL A 34 -7.36 4.28 -8.62
N SER A 35 -7.25 4.37 -9.95
CA SER A 35 -8.30 4.99 -10.76
C SER A 35 -9.58 4.15 -10.73
N ASN A 36 -10.72 4.79 -10.98
CA ASN A 36 -12.00 4.09 -11.08
C ASN A 36 -11.96 2.94 -12.11
N LYS A 37 -11.26 3.13 -13.25
CA LYS A 37 -11.11 2.09 -14.27
C LYS A 37 -10.39 0.84 -13.76
N ILE A 38 -9.32 1.03 -12.97
CA ILE A 38 -8.60 -0.09 -12.34
C ILE A 38 -9.50 -0.80 -11.33
N HIS A 39 -10.21 -0.03 -10.50
CA HIS A 39 -11.15 -0.59 -9.53
C HIS A 39 -12.26 -1.42 -10.21
N SER A 40 -12.90 -0.89 -11.26
CA SER A 40 -13.96 -1.60 -11.99
C SER A 40 -13.43 -2.90 -12.59
N TRP A 41 -12.24 -2.88 -13.22
CA TRP A 41 -11.61 -4.09 -13.75
C TRP A 41 -11.36 -5.14 -12.65
N LEU A 42 -10.87 -4.73 -11.47
CA LEU A 42 -10.69 -5.65 -10.33
C LEU A 42 -12.01 -6.27 -9.89
N VAL A 43 -13.08 -5.49 -9.78
CA VAL A 43 -14.41 -5.96 -9.36
C VAL A 43 -15.00 -6.93 -10.38
N GLU A 44 -14.91 -6.62 -11.68
CA GLU A 44 -15.42 -7.46 -12.77
C GLU A 44 -14.69 -8.80 -12.84
N ASN A 45 -13.38 -8.81 -12.55
CA ASN A 45 -12.54 -10.01 -12.66
C ASN A 45 -12.34 -10.75 -11.33
N LYS A 46 -12.90 -10.27 -10.21
CA LYS A 46 -12.62 -10.75 -8.85
C LYS A 46 -12.69 -12.27 -8.65
N ASN A 47 -13.53 -12.96 -9.41
CA ASN A 47 -13.71 -14.41 -9.31
C ASN A 47 -12.61 -15.21 -10.03
N LEU A 48 -11.88 -14.58 -10.96
CA LEU A 48 -10.74 -15.15 -11.68
C LEU A 48 -9.40 -14.82 -11.01
N LEU A 49 -9.39 -13.84 -10.11
CA LEU A 49 -8.19 -13.35 -9.45
C LEU A 49 -7.82 -14.23 -8.25
N GLN A 50 -6.77 -15.04 -8.41
CA GLN A 50 -6.19 -15.81 -7.31
C GLN A 50 -5.61 -14.88 -6.25
N LYS A 51 -5.93 -15.13 -4.98
CA LYS A 51 -5.34 -14.40 -3.85
C LYS A 51 -3.92 -14.92 -3.55
N PHE A 52 -3.01 -13.99 -3.34
CA PHE A 52 -1.62 -14.24 -2.92
C PHE A 52 -1.40 -13.69 -1.50
N GLN A 53 -0.15 -13.70 -1.05
CA GLN A 53 0.25 -13.27 0.27
C GLN A 53 -0.04 -11.78 0.50
N GLY A 54 -1.18 -11.49 1.12
CA GLY A 54 -1.58 -10.11 1.40
C GLY A 54 -2.25 -9.41 0.22
N GLU A 55 -3.00 -8.36 0.54
CA GLU A 55 -3.77 -7.58 -0.43
C GLU A 55 -2.84 -6.81 -1.38
N ASP A 56 -1.81 -6.17 -0.86
CA ASP A 56 -0.85 -5.36 -1.59
C ASP A 56 -0.08 -6.18 -2.64
N VAL A 57 0.45 -7.35 -2.27
CA VAL A 57 1.11 -8.28 -3.20
C VAL A 57 0.12 -8.82 -4.23
N SER A 58 -1.08 -9.22 -3.79
CA SER A 58 -2.12 -9.74 -4.70
C SER A 58 -2.46 -8.71 -5.79
N THR A 59 -2.75 -7.48 -5.38
CA THR A 59 -3.05 -6.37 -6.30
C THR A 59 -1.88 -6.08 -7.24
N GLY A 60 -0.64 -6.09 -6.75
CA GLY A 60 0.54 -5.95 -7.60
C GLY A 60 0.67 -7.04 -8.67
N ILE A 61 0.39 -8.30 -8.31
CA ILE A 61 0.40 -9.43 -9.25
C ILE A 61 -0.72 -9.28 -10.28
N TRP A 62 -1.95 -9.02 -9.86
CA TRP A 62 -3.11 -8.89 -10.76
C TRP A 62 -2.92 -7.78 -11.80
N LEU A 63 -2.32 -6.67 -11.39
CA LEU A 63 -2.09 -5.51 -12.25
C LEU A 63 -0.81 -5.61 -13.09
N SER A 64 0.07 -6.57 -12.82
CA SER A 64 1.39 -6.69 -13.48
C SER A 64 1.31 -6.93 -14.99
N GLY A 65 0.25 -7.60 -15.45
CA GLY A 65 0.00 -7.85 -16.88
C GLY A 65 -0.72 -6.71 -17.60
N LEU A 66 -1.13 -5.66 -16.90
CA LEU A 66 -1.86 -4.53 -17.47
C LEU A 66 -0.91 -3.39 -17.84
N GLY A 67 -1.20 -2.70 -18.94
CA GLY A 67 -0.47 -1.49 -19.37
C GLY A 67 -0.77 -0.26 -18.51
N ILE A 68 -0.65 -0.36 -17.19
CA ILE A 68 -0.97 0.71 -16.25
C ILE A 68 0.27 1.53 -15.84
N ILE A 69 0.05 2.82 -15.59
CA ILE A 69 1.08 3.73 -15.11
C ILE A 69 1.11 3.69 -13.58
N HIS A 70 2.28 3.41 -13.02
CA HIS A 70 2.51 3.44 -11.58
C HIS A 70 3.16 4.77 -11.19
N ILE A 71 2.43 5.60 -10.44
CA ILE A 71 2.93 6.88 -9.94
C ILE A 71 3.47 6.69 -8.53
N GLN A 72 4.80 6.77 -8.36
CA GLN A 72 5.42 6.77 -7.04
C GLN A 72 5.41 8.20 -6.48
N ASP A 73 4.85 8.36 -5.29
CA ASP A 73 4.85 9.62 -4.56
C ASP A 73 5.26 9.33 -3.11
N ASP A 74 6.34 9.97 -2.68
CA ASP A 74 6.99 9.68 -1.40
C ASP A 74 6.22 10.21 -0.19
N ARG A 75 5.10 10.89 -0.41
CA ARG A 75 4.12 11.20 0.64
C ARG A 75 3.30 9.98 1.07
N TRP A 76 3.26 8.92 0.25
CA TRP A 76 2.74 7.60 0.61
C TRP A 76 3.87 6.73 1.18
N ARG A 77 4.03 6.78 2.50
CA ARG A 77 5.12 6.10 3.21
C ARG A 77 4.64 4.89 3.96
N CYS A 78 5.51 3.88 4.05
CA CYS A 78 5.24 2.61 4.76
C CYS A 78 6.00 2.48 6.08
N ASP A 79 6.66 3.55 6.50
CA ASP A 79 7.25 3.66 7.83
C ASP A 79 6.41 4.60 8.70
N LEU A 80 6.71 4.62 10.00
CA LEU A 80 5.97 5.39 11.00
C LEU A 80 6.31 6.88 11.03
N SER A 81 7.16 7.37 10.12
CA SER A 81 7.59 8.76 10.19
C SER A 81 6.52 9.70 9.64
N CYS A 82 6.10 10.65 10.47
CA CYS A 82 5.14 11.67 10.09
C CYS A 82 5.88 12.86 9.48
N GLN A 83 5.64 13.12 8.19
CA GLN A 83 6.11 14.32 7.51
C GLN A 83 4.95 15.30 7.28
N HIS A 84 5.26 16.59 7.27
CA HIS A 84 4.26 17.66 7.18
C HIS A 84 3.24 17.46 6.03
N ASN A 85 3.69 16.97 4.87
CA ASN A 85 2.88 16.74 3.68
C ASN A 85 2.55 15.26 3.44
N ALA A 86 2.68 14.39 4.46
CA ALA A 86 2.39 12.97 4.31
C ALA A 86 0.91 12.74 3.98
N PHE A 87 0.64 11.81 3.05
CA PHE A 87 -0.72 11.37 2.72
C PHE A 87 -1.18 10.23 3.62
N SER A 88 -0.25 9.44 4.15
CA SER A 88 -0.52 8.32 5.03
C SER A 88 0.55 8.21 6.10
N VAL A 89 0.13 7.92 7.34
CA VAL A 89 1.00 7.47 8.42
C VAL A 89 0.42 6.14 8.94
N PRO A 90 1.11 5.01 8.72
CA PRO A 90 0.60 3.69 9.08
C PRO A 90 0.74 3.39 10.58
N GLU A 91 0.08 2.31 11.01
CA GLU A 91 0.17 1.71 12.36
C GLU A 91 -0.15 2.65 13.54
N LEU A 92 -0.93 3.70 13.30
CA LEU A 92 -1.40 4.60 14.35
C LEU A 92 -2.49 3.92 15.21
N ASN A 93 -2.39 4.10 16.53
CA ASN A 93 -3.52 3.78 17.41
C ASN A 93 -4.58 4.90 17.37
N ALA A 94 -5.77 4.63 17.91
CA ALA A 94 -6.89 5.57 17.86
C ALA A 94 -6.58 6.95 18.47
N GLY A 95 -5.81 7.00 19.56
CA GLY A 95 -5.40 8.25 20.19
C GLY A 95 -4.44 9.06 19.31
N MET A 96 -3.51 8.39 18.63
CA MET A 96 -2.61 9.02 17.67
C MET A 96 -3.37 9.54 16.44
N VAL A 97 -4.33 8.78 15.90
CA VAL A 97 -5.19 9.25 14.80
C VAL A 97 -5.91 10.53 15.21
N TRP A 98 -6.50 10.55 16.41
CA TRP A 98 -7.17 11.75 16.92
C TRP A 98 -6.20 12.92 17.09
N TRP A 99 -4.99 12.67 17.61
CA TRP A 99 -3.95 13.69 17.78
C TRP A 99 -3.53 14.31 16.44
N HIS A 100 -3.19 13.48 15.44
CA HIS A 100 -2.83 13.95 14.11
C HIS A 100 -3.96 14.71 13.43
N TRP A 101 -5.20 14.23 13.58
CA TRP A 101 -6.38 14.89 13.05
C TRP A 101 -6.67 16.23 13.73
N ASN A 102 -6.41 16.35 15.02
CA ASN A 102 -6.57 17.61 15.72
C ASN A 102 -5.50 18.62 15.28
N ASN A 103 -4.25 18.19 15.16
CA ASN A 103 -3.16 19.03 14.66
C ASN A 103 -3.38 19.46 13.22
N SER A 104 -3.91 18.60 12.34
CA SER A 104 -4.20 18.96 10.95
C SER A 104 -5.23 20.07 10.80
N LYS A 105 -6.08 20.27 11.80
CA LYS A 105 -7.09 21.35 11.83
C LYS A 105 -6.58 22.65 12.43
N HIS A 106 -5.67 22.57 13.39
CA HIS A 106 -5.33 23.70 14.27
C HIS A 106 -3.89 24.17 14.16
N CYS A 107 -2.98 23.33 13.65
CA CYS A 107 -1.55 23.60 13.63
C CYS A 107 -1.03 23.66 12.19
N SER A 108 0.20 24.14 12.02
CA SER A 108 0.84 24.22 10.72
C SER A 108 1.09 22.83 10.11
N SER A 109 1.15 21.78 10.93
CA SER A 109 1.46 20.42 10.50
C SER A 109 0.65 19.38 11.28
N PRO A 110 0.15 18.31 10.62
CA PRO A 110 -0.48 17.18 11.33
C PRO A 110 0.51 16.43 12.24
N CYS A 111 1.81 16.61 12.04
CA CYS A 111 2.87 15.85 12.70
C CYS A 111 3.49 16.54 13.91
N GLN A 112 3.10 17.79 14.19
CA GLN A 112 3.69 18.59 15.26
C GLN A 112 2.58 19.33 16.02
N PRO A 113 2.74 19.49 17.35
CA PRO A 113 1.84 20.35 18.09
C PRO A 113 2.07 21.81 17.70
N CYS A 114 1.03 22.61 17.94
CA CYS A 114 1.15 24.04 18.15
C CYS A 114 1.92 24.25 19.48
#